data_AF-A0A3D0I368-F1
#
_entry.id   AF-A0A3D0I368-F1
#
_cell.length_a   1.000
_cell.length_b   1.000
_cell.length_c   1.000
_cell.angle_alpha   90.00
_cell.angle_beta   90.00
_cell.angle_gamma   90.00
#
_symmetry.space_group_name_H-M   'P 1'
#
loop_
_entity.id
_entity.type
_entity.pdbx_description
1 polymer ?
#
loop_
_entity_poly.entity_id
_entity_poly.type
_entity_poly.pdbx_seq_one_letter_code
_entity_poly.pdbx_strand_id
1 'polypeptide(L)'
;MGDFGYINARVKTMASQLLPAARLEELLRLPDLDAFVQALADTPYQVELHEALARFAGVRAVDEAVAQHFYRTTQRILSFADDEERRLIEVVLLRYDLQNIRAIVRGRHTGKDDADILGTLYPGGLLSEAKLHELLRQPDLHGVADALITWLHPLGLALRQGVDAGQRSGRLLDIEVALDAAYFRYGLVVADREGRSEVTLRRFLGMAITATNLKTALMLRRAKELTRAGRERFFIPGDYRLPRERFVV
;
A
#
# COMPACT_ATOMS: atom_id res chain seq x y z
N MET A 1 4.79 0.64 29.51
CA MET A 1 4.47 -0.76 29.17
C MET A 1 3.25 -0.63 28.30
N GLY A 2 3.45 -0.73 26.98
CA GLY A 2 2.57 -0.15 25.96
C GLY A 2 1.14 -0.66 25.98
N ASP A 3 0.19 0.19 25.58
CA ASP A 3 -1.25 -0.03 25.61
C ASP A 3 -1.74 -1.05 24.55
N PHE A 4 -0.84 -1.90 24.05
CA PHE A 4 -1.14 -2.96 23.11
C PHE A 4 -2.24 -3.90 23.61
N GLY A 5 -2.41 -4.07 24.93
CA GLY A 5 -3.51 -4.86 25.48
C GLY A 5 -4.89 -4.30 25.08
N TYR A 6 -5.09 -3.00 25.27
CA TYR A 6 -6.32 -2.30 24.90
C TYR A 6 -6.48 -2.24 23.38
N ILE A 7 -5.43 -1.85 22.66
CA ILE A 7 -5.44 -1.78 21.19
C ILE A 7 -5.79 -3.15 20.60
N ASN A 8 -5.15 -4.23 21.06
CA ASN A 8 -5.41 -5.58 20.57
C ASN A 8 -6.84 -6.03 20.87
N ALA A 9 -7.38 -5.71 22.04
CA ALA A 9 -8.77 -6.04 22.38
C ALA A 9 -9.75 -5.34 21.42
N ARG A 10 -9.57 -4.03 21.19
CA ARG A 10 -10.38 -3.25 20.23
C ARG A 10 -10.26 -3.79 18.81
N VAL A 11 -9.04 -4.04 18.33
CA VAL A 11 -8.79 -4.58 17.00
C VAL A 11 -9.41 -5.97 16.83
N LYS A 12 -9.36 -6.84 17.85
CA LYS A 12 -10.04 -8.15 17.82
C LYS A 12 -11.55 -8.02 17.71
N THR A 13 -12.16 -7.09 18.44
CA THR A 13 -13.60 -6.80 18.32
C THR A 13 -13.95 -6.27 16.92
N MET A 14 -13.12 -5.43 16.34
CA MET A 14 -13.31 -4.95 14.96
C MET A 14 -13.15 -6.10 13.95
N ALA A 15 -12.15 -6.96 14.13
CA ALA A 15 -11.91 -8.12 13.28
C ALA A 15 -13.06 -9.15 13.35
N SER A 16 -13.74 -9.29 14.49
CA SER A 16 -14.91 -10.17 14.59
C SER A 16 -16.14 -9.69 13.79
N GLN A 17 -16.11 -8.45 13.30
CA GLN A 17 -17.17 -7.92 12.43
C GLN A 17 -16.92 -8.25 10.95
N LEU A 18 -15.73 -8.73 10.58
CA LEU A 18 -15.46 -9.16 9.21
C LEU A 18 -16.45 -10.26 8.80
N LEU A 19 -16.82 -10.27 7.53
CA LEU A 19 -17.74 -11.27 6.99
C LEU A 19 -17.17 -12.68 7.21
N PRO A 20 -17.88 -13.56 7.93
CA PRO A 20 -17.42 -14.93 8.11
C PRO A 20 -17.49 -15.69 6.78
N ALA A 21 -16.72 -16.77 6.66
CA ALA A 21 -16.67 -17.59 5.45
C ALA A 21 -18.07 -18.03 4.96
N ALA A 22 -18.95 -18.44 5.88
CA ALA A 22 -20.33 -18.81 5.56
C ALA A 22 -21.11 -17.66 4.91
N ARG A 23 -20.94 -16.42 5.40
CA ARG A 23 -21.59 -15.25 4.81
C ARG A 23 -21.04 -14.93 3.43
N LEU A 24 -19.73 -15.08 3.22
CA LEU A 24 -19.13 -14.94 1.89
C LEU A 24 -19.69 -15.99 0.91
N GLU A 25 -19.86 -17.24 1.34
CA GLU A 25 -20.48 -18.28 0.52
C GLU A 25 -21.94 -17.98 0.17
N GLU A 26 -22.72 -17.46 1.12
CA GLU A 26 -24.09 -17.00 0.87
C GLU A 26 -24.10 -15.90 -0.20
N LEU A 27 -23.24 -14.90 -0.06
CA LEU A 27 -23.13 -13.78 -1.01
C LEU A 27 -22.75 -14.26 -2.42
N LEU A 28 -21.88 -15.25 -2.54
CA LEU A 28 -21.46 -15.83 -3.82
C LEU A 28 -22.58 -16.64 -4.51
N ARG A 29 -23.58 -17.12 -3.77
CA ARG A 29 -24.73 -17.87 -4.31
C ARG A 29 -25.88 -16.97 -4.76
N LEU A 30 -25.77 -15.66 -4.57
CA LEU A 30 -26.81 -14.72 -4.99
C LEU A 30 -26.93 -14.71 -6.52
N PRO A 31 -28.16 -14.52 -7.03
CA PRO A 31 -28.45 -14.70 -8.45
C PRO A 31 -27.82 -13.62 -9.35
N ASP A 32 -27.62 -12.42 -8.81
CA ASP A 32 -27.14 -11.26 -9.55
C ASP A 32 -26.47 -10.21 -8.64
N LEU A 33 -25.93 -9.17 -9.28
CA LEU A 33 -25.22 -8.08 -8.61
C LEU A 33 -26.13 -7.22 -7.73
N ASP A 34 -27.40 -7.03 -8.12
CA ASP A 34 -28.32 -6.21 -7.35
C ASP A 34 -28.67 -6.91 -6.04
N ALA A 35 -28.95 -8.21 -6.09
CA ALA A 35 -29.13 -9.04 -4.90
C ALA A 35 -27.88 -9.01 -3.99
N PHE A 36 -26.68 -9.06 -4.57
CA PHE A 36 -25.43 -8.92 -3.83
C PHE A 36 -25.28 -7.57 -3.14
N VAL A 37 -25.55 -6.47 -3.84
CA VAL A 37 -25.51 -5.11 -3.27
C VAL A 37 -26.53 -4.96 -2.14
N GLN A 38 -27.76 -5.46 -2.32
CA GLN A 38 -28.76 -5.43 -1.26
C GLN A 38 -28.33 -6.26 -0.05
N ALA A 39 -27.74 -7.44 -0.26
CA ALA A 39 -27.26 -8.28 0.84
C ALA A 39 -26.07 -7.68 1.61
N LEU A 40 -25.31 -6.76 1.00
CA LEU A 40 -24.27 -5.98 1.68
C LEU A 40 -24.84 -4.87 2.57
N ALA A 41 -26.08 -4.42 2.34
CA ALA A 41 -26.74 -3.44 3.20
C ALA A 41 -26.99 -3.99 4.62
N ASP A 42 -27.00 -5.31 4.80
CA ASP A 42 -27.14 -5.98 6.11
C ASP A 42 -25.78 -6.35 6.74
N THR A 43 -24.71 -5.66 6.36
CA THR A 43 -23.33 -5.92 6.82
C THR A 43 -22.72 -4.67 7.45
N PRO A 44 -21.51 -4.74 8.04
CA PRO A 44 -20.84 -3.54 8.57
C PRO A 44 -20.60 -2.44 7.52
N TYR A 45 -20.71 -2.75 6.23
CA TYR A 45 -20.55 -1.79 5.14
C TYR A 45 -21.80 -0.94 4.87
N GLN A 46 -22.91 -1.16 5.58
CA GLN A 46 -24.21 -0.52 5.32
C GLN A 46 -24.14 1.00 5.15
N VAL A 47 -23.40 1.67 6.04
CA VAL A 47 -23.33 3.13 6.10
C VAL A 47 -22.63 3.66 4.85
N GLU A 48 -21.41 3.18 4.60
CA GLU A 48 -20.64 3.60 3.43
C GLU A 48 -21.30 3.16 2.12
N LEU A 49 -22.02 2.03 2.11
CA LEU A 49 -22.78 1.57 0.96
C LEU A 49 -23.94 2.49 0.62
N HIS A 50 -24.71 2.96 1.62
CA HIS A 50 -25.77 3.94 1.39
C HIS A 50 -25.22 5.25 0.80
N GLU A 51 -24.10 5.74 1.32
CA GLU A 51 -23.43 6.94 0.81
C GLU A 51 -22.92 6.74 -0.62
N ALA A 52 -22.31 5.58 -0.92
CA ALA A 52 -21.79 5.26 -2.24
C ALA A 52 -22.90 5.11 -3.29
N LEU A 53 -24.03 4.49 -2.94
CA LEU A 53 -25.18 4.30 -3.84
C LEU A 53 -25.85 5.60 -4.27
N ALA A 54 -25.65 6.70 -3.55
CA ALA A 54 -26.11 8.03 -3.97
C ALA A 54 -25.31 8.59 -5.17
N ARG A 55 -24.10 8.06 -5.43
CA ARG A 55 -23.15 8.59 -6.42
C ARG A 55 -22.75 7.57 -7.49
N PHE A 56 -22.80 6.29 -7.16
CA PHE A 56 -22.31 5.19 -7.97
C PHE A 56 -23.34 4.06 -8.04
N ALA A 57 -23.23 3.23 -9.07
CA ALA A 57 -24.09 2.06 -9.27
C ALA A 57 -23.26 0.78 -9.41
N GLY A 58 -23.88 -0.36 -9.09
CA GLY A 58 -23.29 -1.69 -9.23
C GLY A 58 -21.99 -1.86 -8.45
N VAL A 59 -21.01 -2.54 -9.06
CA VAL A 59 -19.72 -2.90 -8.44
C VAL A 59 -18.96 -1.67 -7.95
N ARG A 60 -19.05 -0.53 -8.66
CA ARG A 60 -18.35 0.69 -8.27
C ARG A 60 -18.84 1.24 -6.93
N ALA A 61 -20.14 1.12 -6.63
CA ALA A 61 -20.66 1.51 -5.33
C ALA A 61 -20.13 0.61 -4.21
N VAL A 62 -19.97 -0.69 -4.50
CA VAL A 62 -19.37 -1.65 -3.56
C VAL A 62 -17.90 -1.33 -3.30
N ASP A 63 -17.11 -1.10 -4.37
CA ASP A 63 -15.69 -0.78 -4.25
C ASP A 63 -15.48 0.49 -3.40
N GLU A 64 -16.27 1.53 -3.67
CA GLU A 64 -16.24 2.77 -2.88
C GLU A 64 -16.60 2.51 -1.41
N ALA A 65 -17.69 1.79 -1.15
CA ALA A 65 -18.15 1.50 0.20
C ALA A 65 -17.10 0.74 1.02
N VAL A 66 -16.51 -0.30 0.43
CA VAL A 66 -15.48 -1.12 1.08
C VAL A 66 -14.19 -0.32 1.29
N ALA A 67 -13.81 0.53 0.34
CA ALA A 67 -12.64 1.40 0.47
C ALA A 67 -12.81 2.42 1.60
N GLN A 68 -13.95 3.11 1.65
CA GLN A 68 -14.25 4.09 2.70
C GLN A 68 -14.37 3.43 4.07
N HIS A 69 -15.03 2.27 4.15
CA HIS A 69 -15.15 1.53 5.40
C HIS A 69 -13.78 1.10 5.93
N PHE A 70 -12.90 0.61 5.05
CA PHE A 70 -11.53 0.26 5.41
C PHE A 70 -10.75 1.49 5.88
N TYR A 71 -10.82 2.62 5.17
CA TYR A 71 -10.17 3.86 5.56
C TYR A 71 -10.61 4.32 6.95
N ARG A 72 -11.93 4.37 7.20
CA ARG A 72 -12.47 4.75 8.52
C ARG A 72 -12.01 3.79 9.62
N THR A 73 -11.95 2.51 9.31
CA THR A 73 -11.47 1.46 10.23
C THR A 73 -10.00 1.68 10.59
N THR A 74 -9.13 1.94 9.63
CA THR A 74 -7.70 2.16 9.89
C THR A 74 -7.47 3.47 10.64
N GLN A 75 -8.18 4.55 10.31
CA GLN A 75 -8.14 5.80 11.09
C GLN A 75 -8.59 5.59 12.53
N ARG A 76 -9.64 4.80 12.76
CA ARG A 76 -10.10 4.45 14.10
C ARG A 76 -9.06 3.66 14.89
N ILE A 77 -8.39 2.69 14.27
CA ILE A 77 -7.28 1.95 14.91
C ILE A 77 -6.16 2.92 15.29
N LEU A 78 -5.75 3.80 14.38
CA LEU A 78 -4.71 4.81 14.64
C LEU A 78 -5.11 5.79 15.75
N SER A 79 -6.40 6.04 15.97
CA SER A 79 -6.87 6.92 17.04
C SER A 79 -6.75 6.34 18.44
N PHE A 80 -6.53 5.02 18.56
CA PHE A 80 -6.31 4.34 19.84
C PHE A 80 -4.82 4.11 20.15
N ALA A 81 -3.94 4.46 19.21
CA ALA A 81 -2.53 4.19 19.31
C ALA A 81 -1.77 5.51 19.51
N ASP A 82 -0.89 5.53 20.50
CA ASP A 82 0.01 6.64 20.76
C ASP A 82 1.41 6.35 20.22
N ASP A 83 2.19 7.40 20.00
CA ASP A 83 3.61 7.41 19.68
C ASP A 83 4.19 6.16 18.97
N GLU A 84 4.62 5.16 19.74
CA GLU A 84 5.34 3.98 19.25
C GLU A 84 4.40 2.99 18.58
N GLU A 85 3.32 2.61 19.27
CA GLU A 85 2.27 1.73 18.75
C GLU A 85 1.72 2.27 17.43
N ARG A 86 1.51 3.59 17.39
CA ARG A 86 1.03 4.27 16.21
C ARG A 86 1.99 4.11 15.04
N ARG A 87 3.29 4.39 15.23
CA ARG A 87 4.30 4.25 14.17
C ARG A 87 4.39 2.82 13.62
N LEU A 88 4.26 1.81 14.48
CA LEU A 88 4.28 0.41 14.05
C LEU A 88 3.08 0.08 13.16
N ILE A 89 1.89 0.56 13.51
CA ILE A 89 0.67 0.40 12.71
C ILE A 89 0.79 1.18 11.39
N GLU A 90 1.30 2.41 11.43
CA GLU A 90 1.52 3.23 10.25
C GLU A 90 2.46 2.55 9.23
N VAL A 91 3.50 1.82 9.65
CA VAL A 91 4.36 1.04 8.73
C VAL A 91 3.59 -0.05 7.98
N VAL A 92 2.62 -0.70 8.66
CA VAL A 92 1.78 -1.72 8.02
C VAL A 92 0.84 -1.07 6.98
N LEU A 93 0.27 0.10 7.32
CA LEU A 93 -0.65 0.83 6.45
C LEU A 93 0.06 1.53 5.28
N LEU A 94 1.31 1.96 5.45
CA LEU A 94 2.13 2.62 4.43
C LEU A 94 2.28 1.78 3.15
N ARG A 95 2.05 0.46 3.21
CA ARG A 95 2.02 -0.41 2.03
C ARG A 95 0.96 0.01 1.00
N TYR A 96 -0.17 0.57 1.46
CA TYR A 96 -1.24 1.03 0.58
C TYR A 96 -0.82 2.32 -0.12
N ASP A 97 -0.15 3.25 0.57
CA ASP A 97 0.42 4.43 -0.07
C ASP A 97 1.50 4.05 -1.09
N LEU A 98 2.36 3.07 -0.78
CA LEU A 98 3.33 2.54 -1.73
C LEU A 98 2.64 2.01 -2.99
N GLN A 99 1.54 1.28 -2.86
CA GLN A 99 0.75 0.78 -4.00
C GLN A 99 0.12 1.92 -4.80
N ASN A 100 -0.46 2.92 -4.13
CA ASN A 100 -1.06 4.08 -4.77
C ASN A 100 -0.03 4.91 -5.54
N ILE A 101 1.10 5.25 -4.91
CA ILE A 101 2.16 6.02 -5.55
C ILE A 101 2.71 5.26 -6.77
N ARG A 102 2.83 3.93 -6.68
CA ARG A 102 3.20 3.11 -7.84
C ARG A 102 2.16 3.11 -8.95
N ALA A 103 0.88 3.08 -8.59
CA ALA A 103 -0.19 3.18 -9.57
C ALA A 103 -0.14 4.53 -10.30
N ILE A 104 0.09 5.64 -9.58
CA ILE A 104 0.30 6.98 -10.15
C ILE A 104 1.53 6.98 -11.08
N VAL A 105 2.68 6.50 -10.59
CA VAL A 105 3.93 6.42 -11.36
C VAL A 105 3.75 5.61 -12.65
N ARG A 106 3.13 4.42 -12.57
CA ARG A 106 2.85 3.57 -13.74
C ARG A 106 1.86 4.20 -14.70
N GLY A 107 0.78 4.77 -14.17
CA GLY A 107 -0.26 5.43 -14.96
C GLY A 107 0.31 6.58 -15.78
N ARG A 108 1.07 7.47 -15.15
CA ARG A 108 1.75 8.58 -15.83
C ARG A 108 2.79 8.11 -16.83
N HIS A 109 3.57 7.08 -16.49
CA HIS A 109 4.55 6.51 -17.42
C HIS A 109 3.89 5.87 -18.65
N THR A 110 2.67 5.34 -18.52
CA THR A 110 1.93 4.70 -19.62
C THR A 110 0.94 5.64 -20.31
N GLY A 111 0.89 6.92 -19.93
CA GLY A 111 0.01 7.91 -20.54
C GLY A 111 -1.47 7.73 -20.23
N LYS A 112 -1.81 7.06 -19.12
CA LYS A 112 -3.20 6.98 -18.64
C LYS A 112 -3.68 8.35 -18.16
N ASP A 113 -4.98 8.59 -18.33
CA ASP A 113 -5.60 9.78 -17.76
C ASP A 113 -5.80 9.67 -16.24
N ASP A 114 -6.10 10.80 -15.60
CA ASP A 114 -6.24 10.85 -14.15
C ASP A 114 -7.44 10.06 -13.62
N ALA A 115 -8.50 9.90 -14.42
CA ALA A 115 -9.70 9.16 -14.02
C ALA A 115 -9.41 7.65 -13.96
N ASP A 116 -8.69 7.14 -14.96
CA ASP A 116 -8.23 5.76 -15.02
C ASP A 116 -7.24 5.45 -13.89
N ILE A 117 -6.32 6.37 -13.57
CA ILE A 117 -5.41 6.19 -12.46
C ILE A 117 -6.18 6.20 -11.14
N LEU A 118 -7.06 7.18 -10.94
CA LEU A 118 -7.89 7.32 -9.75
C LEU A 118 -8.68 6.05 -9.45
N GLY A 119 -9.27 5.43 -10.48
CA GLY A 119 -10.02 4.17 -10.34
C GLY A 119 -9.19 2.97 -9.87
N THR A 120 -7.86 3.09 -9.81
CA THR A 120 -6.95 2.07 -9.27
C THR A 120 -6.39 2.40 -7.89
N LEU A 121 -6.66 3.61 -7.38
CA LEU A 121 -6.16 4.05 -6.08
C LEU A 121 -7.08 3.57 -4.97
N TYR A 122 -6.48 3.27 -3.83
CA TYR A 122 -7.19 2.77 -2.66
C TYR A 122 -6.74 3.54 -1.40
N PRO A 123 -7.61 4.36 -0.77
CA PRO A 123 -7.26 5.16 0.40
C PRO A 123 -7.12 4.29 1.66
N GLY A 124 -6.12 3.42 1.70
CA GLY A 124 -5.88 2.49 2.82
C GLY A 124 -4.67 2.83 3.70
N GLY A 125 -3.90 3.85 3.31
CA GLY A 125 -2.65 4.23 3.97
C GLY A 125 -2.76 5.53 4.78
N LEU A 126 -1.66 6.27 4.83
CA LEU A 126 -1.53 7.58 5.47
C LEU A 126 -2.05 8.72 4.58
N LEU A 127 -2.15 8.47 3.27
CA LEU A 127 -2.71 9.41 2.32
C LEU A 127 -4.23 9.30 2.33
N SER A 128 -4.90 10.38 2.75
CA SER A 128 -6.35 10.50 2.58
C SER A 128 -6.73 10.58 1.10
N GLU A 129 -8.00 10.32 0.80
CA GLU A 129 -8.56 10.47 -0.55
C GLU A 129 -8.26 11.86 -1.15
N ALA A 130 -8.45 12.93 -0.37
CA ALA A 130 -8.13 14.30 -0.79
C ALA A 130 -6.65 14.48 -1.16
N LYS A 131 -5.72 13.87 -0.41
CA LYS A 131 -4.29 13.89 -0.75
C LYS A 131 -4.01 13.09 -2.02
N LEU A 132 -4.64 11.93 -2.21
CA LEU A 132 -4.50 11.13 -3.43
C LEU A 132 -4.98 11.91 -4.67
N HIS A 133 -6.12 12.59 -4.57
CA HIS A 133 -6.58 13.51 -5.62
C HIS A 133 -5.57 14.63 -5.89
N GLU A 134 -4.99 15.21 -4.83
CA GLU A 134 -4.00 16.28 -4.98
C GLU A 134 -2.71 15.79 -5.66
N LEU A 135 -2.29 14.54 -5.41
CA LEU A 135 -1.17 13.94 -6.16
C LEU A 135 -1.48 13.80 -7.65
N LEU A 136 -2.73 13.45 -8.01
CA LEU A 136 -3.15 13.40 -9.41
C LEU A 136 -3.24 14.78 -10.07
N ARG A 137 -3.37 15.87 -9.33
CA ARG A 137 -3.34 17.21 -9.91
C ARG A 137 -1.94 17.70 -10.24
N GLN A 138 -0.90 17.00 -9.78
CA GLN A 138 0.47 17.38 -10.05
C GLN A 138 0.80 17.23 -11.55
N PRO A 139 1.56 18.16 -12.13
CA PRO A 139 1.84 18.16 -13.57
C PRO A 139 2.71 16.96 -13.99
N ASP A 140 3.62 16.53 -13.11
CA ASP A 140 4.55 15.45 -13.36
C ASP A 140 4.94 14.72 -12.06
N LEU A 141 5.79 13.69 -12.19
CA LEU A 141 6.24 12.89 -11.05
C LEU A 141 7.16 13.66 -10.09
N HIS A 142 7.79 14.76 -10.51
CA HIS A 142 8.54 15.64 -9.61
C HIS A 142 7.59 16.41 -8.71
N GLY A 143 6.49 16.94 -9.25
CA GLY A 143 5.42 17.56 -8.47
C GLY A 143 4.79 16.59 -7.48
N VAL A 144 4.55 15.33 -7.87
CA VAL A 144 4.09 14.26 -6.95
C VAL A 144 5.08 14.08 -5.81
N ALA A 145 6.38 14.02 -6.09
CA ALA A 145 7.41 13.88 -5.06
C ALA A 145 7.46 15.09 -4.12
N ASP A 146 7.33 16.30 -4.65
CA ASP A 146 7.39 17.55 -3.88
C ASP A 146 6.18 17.69 -2.95
N ALA A 147 4.98 17.31 -3.40
CA ALA A 147 3.80 17.23 -2.55
C ALA A 147 4.00 16.25 -1.38
N LEU A 148 4.53 15.05 -1.66
CA LEU A 148 4.84 14.06 -0.62
C LEU A 148 5.89 14.56 0.37
N ILE A 149 6.95 15.23 -0.10
CA ILE A 149 7.99 15.82 0.76
C ILE A 149 7.39 16.92 1.65
N THR A 150 6.54 17.78 1.08
CA THR A 150 5.84 18.84 1.81
C THR A 150 4.97 18.28 2.92
N TRP A 151 4.32 17.14 2.70
CA TRP A 151 3.54 16.43 3.71
C TRP A 151 4.36 15.56 4.67
N LEU A 152 5.70 15.66 4.60
CA LEU A 152 6.64 14.84 5.38
C LEU A 152 6.40 13.33 5.22
N HIS A 153 5.92 12.92 4.05
CA HIS A 153 5.62 11.52 3.77
C HIS A 153 6.93 10.71 3.60
N PRO A 154 7.07 9.53 4.23
CA PRO A 154 8.33 8.76 4.22
C PRO A 154 8.89 8.41 2.84
N LEU A 155 8.03 8.36 1.82
CA LEU A 155 8.39 7.98 0.45
C LEU A 155 8.72 9.16 -0.47
N GLY A 156 8.56 10.41 -0.03
CA GLY A 156 8.71 11.59 -0.89
C GLY A 156 10.11 11.76 -1.48
N LEU A 157 11.14 11.76 -0.63
CA LEU A 157 12.54 11.89 -1.08
C LEU A 157 12.97 10.73 -1.99
N ALA A 158 12.50 9.51 -1.70
CA ALA A 158 12.81 8.34 -2.50
C ALA A 158 12.14 8.40 -3.87
N LEU A 159 10.91 8.93 -3.96
CA LEU A 159 10.27 9.17 -5.24
C LEU A 159 11.06 10.18 -6.07
N ARG A 160 11.47 11.31 -5.50
CA ARG A 160 12.30 12.32 -6.19
C ARG A 160 13.57 11.70 -6.78
N GLN A 161 14.34 10.98 -5.96
CA GLN A 161 15.57 10.30 -6.38
C GLN A 161 15.31 9.21 -7.43
N GLY A 162 14.21 8.47 -7.27
CA GLY A 162 13.78 7.45 -8.22
C GLY A 162 13.44 8.04 -9.58
N VAL A 163 12.68 9.15 -9.61
CA VAL A 163 12.32 9.87 -10.85
C VAL A 163 13.58 10.36 -11.57
N ASP A 164 14.55 10.96 -10.86
CA ASP A 164 15.83 11.39 -11.43
C ASP A 164 16.60 10.20 -12.05
N ALA A 165 16.64 9.07 -11.36
CA ALA A 165 17.30 7.87 -11.84
C ALA A 165 16.60 7.27 -13.06
N GLY A 166 15.27 7.19 -13.04
CA GLY A 166 14.43 6.68 -14.12
C GLY A 166 14.49 7.54 -15.38
N GLN A 167 14.58 8.87 -15.24
CA GLN A 167 14.79 9.78 -16.37
C GLN A 167 16.15 9.56 -17.04
N ARG A 168 17.22 9.37 -16.25
CA ARG A 168 18.56 9.09 -16.79
C ARG A 168 18.66 7.71 -17.44
N SER A 169 17.97 6.71 -16.91
CA SER A 169 18.08 5.32 -17.37
C SER A 169 17.03 4.91 -18.41
N GLY A 170 15.95 5.70 -18.55
CA GLY A 170 14.77 5.36 -19.33
C GLY A 170 13.92 4.23 -18.74
N ARG A 171 14.15 3.84 -17.47
CA ARG A 171 13.49 2.66 -16.87
C ARG A 171 12.62 3.02 -15.69
N LEU A 172 11.34 2.69 -15.80
CA LEU A 172 10.35 2.76 -14.72
C LEU A 172 10.77 1.94 -13.48
N LEU A 173 11.47 0.82 -13.69
CA LEU A 173 11.93 -0.06 -12.62
C LEU A 173 12.83 0.66 -11.60
N ASP A 174 13.63 1.64 -12.03
CA ASP A 174 14.48 2.40 -11.12
C ASP A 174 13.64 3.23 -10.12
N ILE A 175 12.49 3.76 -10.55
CA ILE A 175 11.55 4.47 -9.67
C ILE A 175 10.89 3.49 -8.71
N GLU A 176 10.39 2.36 -9.22
CA GLU A 176 9.64 1.39 -8.41
C GLU A 176 10.50 0.73 -7.32
N VAL A 177 11.78 0.46 -7.60
CA VAL A 177 12.71 -0.11 -6.63
C VAL A 177 13.18 0.92 -5.61
N ALA A 178 13.36 2.18 -6.00
CA ALA A 178 13.66 3.26 -5.06
C ALA A 178 12.55 3.40 -4.00
N LEU A 179 11.28 3.32 -4.43
CA LEU A 179 10.13 3.35 -3.55
C LEU A 179 10.07 2.14 -2.60
N ASP A 180 10.28 0.91 -3.11
CA ASP A 180 10.33 -0.29 -2.26
C ASP A 180 11.44 -0.19 -1.22
N ALA A 181 12.66 0.14 -1.65
CA ALA A 181 13.81 0.23 -0.76
C ALA A 181 13.58 1.25 0.35
N ALA A 182 12.92 2.37 0.04
CA ALA A 182 12.55 3.37 1.03
C ALA A 182 11.48 2.88 2.00
N TYR A 183 10.43 2.22 1.51
CA TYR A 183 9.40 1.61 2.37
C TYR A 183 10.00 0.62 3.36
N PHE A 184 10.83 -0.31 2.88
CA PHE A 184 11.43 -1.33 3.74
C PHE A 184 12.47 -0.75 4.69
N ARG A 185 13.32 0.18 4.24
CA ARG A 185 14.28 0.86 5.10
C ARG A 185 13.57 1.62 6.23
N TYR A 186 12.51 2.36 5.91
CA TYR A 186 11.71 3.06 6.90
C TYR A 186 11.10 2.08 7.91
N GLY A 187 10.44 1.02 7.42
CA GLY A 187 9.82 0.01 8.29
C GLY A 187 10.82 -0.70 9.22
N LEU A 188 12.02 -1.03 8.72
CA LEU A 188 13.06 -1.67 9.53
C LEU A 188 13.61 -0.73 10.60
N VAL A 189 13.81 0.56 10.28
CA VAL A 189 14.22 1.57 11.27
C VAL A 189 13.16 1.71 12.37
N VAL A 190 11.88 1.69 12.01
CA VAL A 190 10.78 1.73 13.00
C VAL A 190 10.74 0.44 13.83
N ALA A 191 11.03 -0.71 13.23
CA ALA A 191 11.01 -2.01 13.92
C ALA A 191 12.18 -2.22 14.89
N ASP A 192 13.34 -1.59 14.68
CA ASP A 192 14.58 -1.84 15.42
C ASP A 192 14.97 -0.69 16.39
N ARG A 193 14.00 0.12 16.86
CA ARG A 193 14.25 1.34 17.64
C ARG A 193 14.44 1.07 19.15
N GLU A 194 15.27 1.91 19.80
CA GLU A 194 15.36 2.02 21.28
C GLU A 194 15.69 0.71 22.04
N GLY A 195 16.58 -0.10 21.47
CA GLY A 195 17.09 -1.31 22.14
C GLY A 195 16.09 -2.46 22.22
N ARG A 196 14.96 -2.36 21.50
CA ARG A 196 13.97 -3.41 21.33
C ARG A 196 13.76 -3.64 19.84
N SER A 197 13.73 -4.90 19.43
CA SER A 197 13.37 -5.27 18.05
C SER A 197 11.96 -5.84 18.09
N GLU A 198 11.04 -5.21 17.36
CA GLU A 198 9.70 -5.73 17.14
C GLU A 198 9.75 -6.90 16.16
N VAL A 199 10.10 -8.07 16.70
CA VAL A 199 10.41 -9.30 15.94
C VAL A 199 9.30 -9.65 14.96
N THR A 200 8.03 -9.43 15.34
CA THR A 200 6.87 -9.71 14.48
C THR A 200 6.84 -8.80 13.25
N LEU A 201 7.01 -7.48 13.43
CA LEU A 201 7.04 -6.53 12.32
C LEU A 201 8.28 -6.77 11.44
N ARG A 202 9.45 -7.01 12.06
CA ARG A 202 10.69 -7.31 11.34
C ARG A 202 10.55 -8.56 10.47
N ARG A 203 9.94 -9.62 11.00
CA ARG A 203 9.65 -10.86 10.25
C ARG A 203 8.69 -10.61 9.09
N PHE A 204 7.62 -9.83 9.32
CA PHE A 204 6.67 -9.44 8.28
C PHE A 204 7.37 -8.69 7.14
N LEU A 205 8.15 -7.66 7.45
CA LEU A 205 8.92 -6.88 6.48
C LEU A 205 9.94 -7.76 5.75
N GLY A 206 10.60 -8.67 6.46
CA GLY A 206 11.55 -9.62 5.87
C GLY A 206 10.94 -10.55 4.82
N MET A 207 9.76 -11.09 5.10
CA MET A 207 9.00 -11.89 4.13
C MET A 207 8.58 -11.04 2.92
N ALA A 208 8.15 -9.81 3.15
CA ALA A 208 7.78 -8.89 2.08
C ALA A 208 9.00 -8.51 1.21
N ILE A 209 10.17 -8.24 1.80
CA ILE A 209 11.44 -8.02 1.07
C ILE A 209 11.77 -9.23 0.19
N THR A 210 11.65 -10.45 0.74
CA THR A 210 11.92 -11.69 0.00
C THR A 210 11.01 -11.80 -1.23
N ALA A 211 9.70 -11.57 -1.05
CA ALA A 211 8.72 -11.63 -2.13
C ALA A 211 8.97 -10.54 -3.20
N THR A 212 9.30 -9.33 -2.79
CA THR A 212 9.64 -8.22 -3.69
C THR A 212 10.91 -8.54 -4.48
N ASN A 213 11.98 -8.99 -3.83
CA ASN A 213 13.22 -9.35 -4.51
C ASN A 213 13.00 -10.51 -5.51
N LEU A 214 12.18 -11.52 -5.16
CA LEU A 214 11.85 -12.59 -6.10
C LEU A 214 11.12 -12.05 -7.33
N LYS A 215 10.10 -11.19 -7.14
CA LYS A 215 9.38 -10.55 -8.23
C LYS A 215 10.34 -9.74 -9.11
N THR A 216 11.22 -8.92 -8.51
CA THR A 216 12.19 -8.11 -9.23
C THR A 216 13.18 -8.96 -10.01
N ALA A 217 13.72 -10.03 -9.42
CA ALA A 217 14.59 -10.97 -10.13
C ALA A 217 13.90 -11.58 -11.37
N LEU A 218 12.63 -12.00 -11.24
CA LEU A 218 11.85 -12.52 -12.37
C LEU A 218 11.62 -11.48 -13.47
N MET A 219 11.41 -10.20 -13.11
CA MET A 219 11.31 -9.10 -14.09
C MET A 219 12.65 -8.87 -14.81
N LEU A 220 13.76 -8.87 -14.06
CA LEU A 220 15.11 -8.66 -14.61
C LEU A 220 15.57 -9.77 -15.57
N ARG A 221 15.06 -11.00 -15.43
CA ARG A 221 15.33 -12.08 -16.40
C ARG A 221 14.89 -11.73 -17.83
N ARG A 222 13.91 -10.83 -17.99
CA ARG A 222 13.46 -10.35 -19.31
C ARG A 222 14.31 -9.19 -19.84
N ALA A 223 15.05 -8.49 -18.97
CA ALA A 223 15.97 -7.41 -19.31
C ALA A 223 17.38 -7.97 -19.62
N LYS A 224 17.54 -8.49 -20.85
CA LYS A 224 18.79 -9.15 -21.30
C LYS A 224 19.96 -8.17 -21.44
N GLU A 225 19.69 -6.88 -21.53
CA GLU A 225 20.68 -5.82 -21.72
C GLU A 225 21.41 -5.42 -20.42
N LEU A 226 20.92 -5.86 -19.25
CA LEU A 226 21.54 -5.54 -17.96
C LEU A 226 22.67 -6.51 -17.61
N THR A 227 23.84 -5.96 -17.29
CA THR A 227 24.95 -6.71 -16.70
C THR A 227 24.59 -7.25 -15.32
N ARG A 228 25.35 -8.23 -14.83
CA ARG A 228 25.21 -8.76 -13.46
C ARG A 228 25.22 -7.63 -12.41
N ALA A 229 26.22 -6.74 -12.47
CA ALA A 229 26.30 -5.59 -11.57
C ALA A 229 25.10 -4.62 -11.75
N GLY A 230 24.64 -4.44 -12.99
CA GLY A 230 23.44 -3.65 -13.29
C GLY A 230 22.15 -4.24 -12.71
N ARG A 231 22.06 -5.57 -12.58
CA ARG A 231 20.94 -6.26 -11.91
C ARG A 231 21.05 -6.13 -10.39
N GLU A 232 22.22 -6.33 -9.81
CA GLU A 232 22.43 -6.30 -8.35
C GLU A 232 21.99 -5.00 -7.68
N ARG A 233 22.05 -3.86 -8.39
CA ARG A 233 21.58 -2.57 -7.87
C ARG A 233 20.09 -2.56 -7.50
N PHE A 234 19.31 -3.49 -8.05
CA PHE A 234 17.87 -3.59 -7.78
C PHE A 234 17.54 -4.51 -6.58
N PHE A 235 18.56 -5.13 -5.98
CA PHE A 235 18.38 -5.95 -4.80
C PHE A 235 18.10 -5.06 -3.59
N ILE A 236 17.00 -5.33 -2.89
CA ILE A 236 16.69 -4.68 -1.62
C ILE A 236 17.34 -5.50 -0.49
N PRO A 237 18.27 -4.92 0.28
CA PRO A 237 18.90 -5.62 1.37
C PRO A 237 17.89 -6.06 2.44
N GLY A 238 18.09 -7.27 2.97
CA GLY A 238 17.33 -7.80 4.09
C GLY A 238 17.80 -9.21 4.44
N ASP A 239 17.72 -9.56 5.73
CA ASP A 239 18.31 -10.78 6.27
C ASP A 239 17.45 -12.04 6.05
N TYR A 240 16.68 -12.08 4.95
CA TYR A 240 15.59 -13.03 4.78
C TYR A 240 15.68 -13.80 3.47
N ARG A 241 15.76 -15.14 3.61
CA ARG A 241 15.48 -16.28 2.68
C ARG A 241 15.94 -16.24 1.21
N LEU A 242 16.14 -15.09 0.57
CA LEU A 242 16.72 -14.95 -0.77
C LEU A 242 18.08 -14.24 -0.66
N PRO A 243 19.19 -14.99 -0.70
CA PRO A 243 20.52 -14.41 -0.63
C PRO A 243 20.84 -13.66 -1.93
N ARG A 244 21.67 -12.62 -1.84
CA ARG A 244 21.98 -11.70 -2.95
C ARG A 244 22.50 -12.44 -4.18
N GLU A 245 23.23 -13.52 -4.00
CA GLU A 245 23.81 -14.34 -5.07
C GLU A 245 22.73 -14.99 -5.95
N ARG A 246 21.58 -15.34 -5.37
CA ARG A 246 20.45 -15.96 -6.10
C ARG A 246 19.54 -14.96 -6.79
N PHE A 247 19.68 -13.66 -6.50
CA PHE A 247 18.86 -12.61 -7.11
C PHE A 247 19.26 -12.31 -8.55
N VAL A 248 20.54 -12.49 -8.89
CA VAL A 248 21.14 -12.00 -10.15
C VAL A 248 21.12 -13.02 -11.29
N VAL A 249 20.61 -14.23 -11.00
CA VAL A 249 20.62 -15.39 -11.91
C VAL A 249 19.65 -15.21 -13.08
#